data_AF-A0A2I2GEW1-F1
#
_entry.id   AF-A0A2I2GEW1-F1
#
_cell.length_a   1.000
_cell.length_b   1.000
_cell.length_c   1.000
_cell.angle_alpha   90.00
_cell.angle_beta   90.00
_cell.angle_gamma   90.00
#
_symmetry.space_group_name_H-M   'P 1'
#
loop_
_entity.id
_entity.type
_entity.pdbx_description
1 polymer ?
#
loop_
_entity_poly.entity_id
_entity_poly.type
_entity_poly.pdbx_seq_one_letter_code
_entity_poly.pdbx_strand_id
1 'polypeptide(L)'
;MLFRASALCMALISLPLAAALPTTTTDHSRMSLSSRDDTQCEAGKAFYVCNLNNFRGCCSVDPCALQDGCPDKPDNDDGDTKPTPGSCPKKGEKTRLFQPQMQTLILPDTDKPIPAQNFDLIKSNTTERQQIASWALPAEAKDCSVGWSIPEKRNFSAGHTARVSVHDNDDNERLGGADFSFWPETPGPRSNLVAAVDCKESVSLRLAMELNDQVFLEQNEETGWWVEYSC
;
A
#
# COMPACT_ATOMS: atom_id res chain seq x y z
N MET A 1 -49.11 0.03 76.81
CA MET A 1 -48.57 -0.31 75.47
C MET A 1 -47.14 0.26 75.45
N LEU A 2 -46.06 -0.46 75.81
CA LEU A 2 -45.35 -1.50 75.03
C LEU A 2 -45.07 -0.96 73.59
N PHE A 3 -43.86 -0.68 73.10
CA PHE A 3 -42.57 -1.38 73.19
C PHE A 3 -41.34 -0.47 72.90
N ARG A 4 -40.27 -0.70 73.68
CA ARG A 4 -38.83 -0.83 73.39
C ARG A 4 -38.08 0.06 72.38
N ALA A 5 -37.02 0.65 72.91
CA ALA A 5 -35.76 0.98 72.25
C ALA A 5 -35.08 -0.26 71.62
N SER A 6 -34.46 -0.06 70.46
CA SER A 6 -33.48 -0.99 69.90
C SER A 6 -32.22 -0.22 69.55
N ALA A 7 -31.17 -0.47 70.34
CA ALA A 7 -29.80 -0.20 69.97
C ALA A 7 -29.37 -1.17 68.86
N LEU A 8 -28.68 -0.68 67.85
CA LEU A 8 -27.92 -1.52 66.93
C LEU A 8 -26.54 -0.89 66.74
N CYS A 9 -25.60 -1.46 67.51
CA CYS A 9 -24.17 -1.38 67.32
C CYS A 9 -23.82 -1.97 65.95
N MET A 10 -23.11 -1.23 65.08
CA MET A 10 -22.31 -1.86 64.03
C MET A 10 -20.86 -1.42 64.18
N ALA A 11 -20.03 -2.44 64.36
CA ALA A 11 -18.60 -2.37 64.57
C ALA A 11 -17.87 -1.95 63.30
N LEU A 12 -16.91 -1.05 63.44
CA LEU A 12 -15.90 -0.73 62.45
C LEU A 12 -14.90 -1.88 62.37
N ILE A 13 -14.94 -2.66 61.30
CA ILE A 13 -13.93 -3.67 60.97
C ILE A 13 -12.95 -3.03 59.99
N SER A 14 -11.77 -2.68 60.49
CA SER A 14 -10.60 -2.29 59.71
C SER A 14 -9.92 -3.53 59.12
N LEU A 15 -9.88 -3.68 57.79
CA LEU A 15 -9.01 -4.64 57.11
C LEU A 15 -7.67 -3.96 56.74
N PRO A 16 -6.51 -4.58 57.02
CA PRO A 16 -5.24 -4.15 56.44
C PRO A 16 -5.12 -4.68 55.01
N LEU A 17 -4.96 -3.77 54.05
CA LEU A 17 -4.66 -4.10 52.66
C LEU A 17 -3.17 -4.46 52.56
N ALA A 18 -2.83 -5.75 52.66
CA ALA A 18 -1.52 -6.25 52.32
C ALA A 18 -1.35 -6.22 50.79
N ALA A 19 -0.52 -5.30 50.29
CA ALA A 19 -0.09 -5.30 48.89
C ALA A 19 0.91 -6.45 48.67
N ALA A 20 0.43 -7.58 48.17
CA ALA A 20 1.26 -8.62 47.60
C ALA A 20 1.47 -8.31 46.10
N LEU A 21 2.72 -8.04 45.71
CA LEU A 21 3.11 -7.93 44.30
C LEU A 21 3.11 -9.33 43.67
N PRO A 22 2.42 -9.56 42.54
CA PRO A 22 2.65 -10.75 41.73
C PRO A 22 3.93 -10.56 40.91
N THR A 23 4.95 -11.39 41.19
CA THR A 23 6.11 -11.55 40.31
C THR A 23 5.67 -12.30 39.06
N THR A 24 5.23 -11.60 38.02
CA THR A 24 5.06 -12.19 36.69
C THR A 24 6.44 -12.22 36.02
N THR A 25 7.08 -13.39 36.07
CA THR A 25 8.15 -13.74 35.14
C THR A 25 7.54 -13.84 33.75
N THR A 26 7.71 -12.80 32.94
CA THR A 26 7.27 -12.79 31.54
C THR A 26 8.31 -13.50 30.68
N ASP A 27 8.13 -14.80 30.56
CA ASP A 27 8.76 -15.65 29.56
C ASP A 27 8.27 -15.21 28.16
N HIS A 28 9.00 -14.30 27.50
CA HIS A 28 8.68 -13.84 26.13
C HIS A 28 9.21 -14.85 25.12
N SER A 29 8.55 -16.01 25.11
CA SER A 29 8.64 -16.96 24.01
C SER A 29 7.86 -16.40 22.82
N ARG A 30 8.60 -16.20 21.72
CA ARG A 30 8.19 -16.06 20.32
C ARG A 30 6.68 -16.17 20.03
N MET A 31 6.06 -15.04 19.71
CA MET A 31 5.32 -14.78 18.46
C MET A 31 4.53 -13.48 18.61
N SER A 32 4.96 -12.45 17.91
CA SER A 32 4.07 -11.39 17.44
C SER A 32 4.65 -10.90 16.12
N LEU A 33 3.98 -11.28 15.03
CA LEU A 33 4.10 -10.58 13.75
C LEU A 33 3.59 -9.17 14.00
N SER A 34 4.47 -8.30 14.48
CA SER A 34 4.22 -6.87 14.48
C SER A 34 4.04 -6.47 13.03
N SER A 35 2.92 -5.83 12.71
CA SER A 35 2.85 -4.82 11.65
C SER A 35 4.17 -4.07 11.73
N ARG A 36 5.06 -4.34 10.77
CA ARG A 36 6.32 -3.63 10.69
C ARG A 36 5.90 -2.22 10.30
N ASP A 37 6.32 -1.27 11.11
CA ASP A 37 6.15 0.14 10.79
C ASP A 37 6.82 0.35 9.42
N ASP A 38 6.04 0.67 8.37
CA ASP A 38 6.42 0.70 6.94
C ASP A 38 7.48 1.78 6.59
N THR A 39 8.20 2.25 7.61
CA THR A 39 9.31 3.20 7.56
C THR A 39 10.59 2.60 8.19
N GLN A 40 10.57 1.32 8.56
CA GLN A 40 11.67 0.70 9.29
C GLN A 40 12.77 0.21 8.35
N CYS A 41 13.77 1.07 8.17
CA CYS A 41 14.96 0.77 7.41
C CYS A 41 15.99 -0.05 8.21
N GLU A 42 16.92 -0.67 7.48
CA GLU A 42 18.12 -1.28 8.08
C GLU A 42 18.89 -0.26 8.94
N ALA A 43 19.63 -0.77 9.93
CA ALA A 43 20.42 0.08 10.82
C ALA A 43 21.41 0.95 10.00
N GLY A 44 21.33 2.26 10.19
CA GLY A 44 22.14 3.24 9.44
C GLY A 44 21.45 3.82 8.21
N LYS A 45 20.19 3.47 7.94
CA LYS A 45 19.35 4.09 6.92
C LYS A 45 18.09 4.71 7.52
N ALA A 46 17.51 5.67 6.82
CA ALA A 46 16.21 6.26 7.14
C ALA A 46 15.29 6.18 5.92
N PHE A 47 13.98 6.13 6.17
CA PHE A 47 12.99 6.09 5.11
C PHE A 47 12.69 7.50 4.63
N TYR A 48 12.78 7.74 3.33
CA TYR A 48 12.53 9.02 2.70
C TYR A 48 11.39 8.94 1.71
N VAL A 49 10.66 10.05 1.59
CA VAL A 49 9.67 10.30 0.55
C VAL A 49 9.97 11.67 -0.05
N CYS A 50 10.52 11.67 -1.24
CA CYS A 50 11.09 12.87 -1.84
C CYS A 50 10.23 13.41 -2.97
N ASN A 51 9.96 14.72 -2.94
CA ASN A 51 9.21 15.38 -4.01
C ASN A 51 10.11 15.82 -5.19
N LEU A 52 11.40 16.07 -4.95
CA LEU A 52 12.32 16.64 -5.94
C LEU A 52 12.75 15.61 -7.00
N ASN A 53 13.08 14.40 -6.55
CA ASN A 53 13.60 13.31 -7.37
C ASN A 53 12.74 12.05 -7.28
N ASN A 54 11.59 12.12 -6.59
CA ASN A 54 10.63 11.02 -6.44
C ASN A 54 11.16 9.77 -5.74
N PHE A 55 12.33 9.85 -5.08
CA PHE A 55 12.84 8.75 -4.28
C PHE A 55 11.88 8.41 -3.14
N ARG A 56 11.44 7.16 -3.06
CA ARG A 56 10.72 6.61 -1.91
C ARG A 56 11.40 5.32 -1.49
N GLY A 57 11.99 5.30 -0.30
CA GLY A 57 12.71 4.13 0.17
C GLY A 57 13.71 4.44 1.27
N CYS A 58 14.52 3.43 1.61
CA CYS A 58 15.55 3.55 2.63
C CYS A 58 16.87 4.06 2.05
N CYS A 59 17.40 5.15 2.62
CA CYS A 59 18.69 5.71 2.23
C CYS A 59 19.56 6.04 3.44
N SER A 60 20.89 5.92 3.33
CA SER A 60 21.80 6.29 4.42
C SER A 60 21.99 7.81 4.56
N VAL A 61 21.71 8.56 3.50
CA VAL A 61 21.73 10.03 3.47
C VAL A 61 20.37 10.57 3.02
N ASP A 62 20.11 11.85 3.22
CA ASP A 62 18.89 12.48 2.71
C ASP A 62 18.92 12.56 1.17
N PRO A 63 18.15 11.71 0.46
CA PRO A 63 18.11 11.74 -0.98
C PRO A 63 17.25 12.90 -1.46
N CYS A 64 16.35 13.48 -0.66
CA CYS A 64 15.43 14.51 -1.11
C CYS A 64 16.13 15.85 -1.41
N ALA A 65 17.34 16.03 -0.87
CA ALA A 65 18.23 17.14 -1.17
C ALA A 65 19.12 16.91 -2.40
N LEU A 66 19.10 15.70 -2.98
CA LEU A 66 19.94 15.31 -4.11
C LEU A 66 19.09 15.26 -5.38
N GLN A 67 19.65 15.68 -6.50
CA GLN A 67 18.91 15.61 -7.78
C GLN A 67 18.80 14.16 -8.27
N ASP A 68 19.82 13.35 -7.98
CA ASP A 68 20.00 12.00 -8.53
C ASP A 68 19.51 10.87 -7.59
N GLY A 69 18.79 11.19 -6.51
CA GLY A 69 18.27 10.19 -5.58
C GLY A 69 19.27 9.76 -4.50
N CYS A 70 19.12 8.52 -4.02
CA CYS A 70 19.96 7.97 -2.97
C CYS A 70 21.33 7.55 -3.51
N PRO A 71 22.45 8.08 -2.98
CA PRO A 71 23.80 7.80 -3.46
C PRO A 71 24.40 6.55 -2.81
N ASP A 72 23.64 5.84 -1.98
CA ASP A 72 24.01 4.48 -1.59
C ASP A 72 24.16 3.69 -2.88
N LYS A 73 25.39 3.23 -3.18
CA LYS A 73 25.69 2.53 -4.43
C LYS A 73 24.63 1.47 -4.75
N PRO A 74 24.31 1.30 -6.04
CA PRO A 74 23.16 0.53 -6.48
C PRO A 74 23.39 -0.98 -6.27
N ASP A 75 22.41 -1.79 -5.91
CA ASP A 75 21.34 -2.20 -6.84
C ASP A 75 20.57 -1.02 -7.47
N ASN A 76 20.67 -1.00 -8.80
CA ASN A 76 20.51 0.11 -9.76
C ASN A 76 19.31 1.03 -9.56
N ASP A 77 19.59 2.34 -9.41
CA ASP A 77 18.67 3.42 -9.73
C ASP A 77 19.48 4.53 -10.43
N ASP A 78 19.98 4.21 -11.63
CA ASP A 78 20.31 5.24 -12.62
C ASP A 78 19.00 6.01 -12.89
N GLY A 79 19.08 7.32 -13.10
CA GLY A 79 17.94 8.20 -13.40
C GLY A 79 17.19 7.92 -14.71
N ASP A 80 17.15 6.67 -15.16
CA ASP A 80 16.25 6.12 -16.14
C ASP A 80 15.13 5.38 -15.38
N THR A 81 13.89 5.82 -15.55
CA THR A 81 12.68 5.43 -14.81
C THR A 81 12.25 3.98 -15.10
N LYS A 82 13.12 2.99 -14.88
CA LYS A 82 12.83 1.57 -15.05
C LYS A 82 12.74 0.90 -13.69
N PRO A 83 11.62 0.25 -13.35
CA PRO A 83 11.52 -0.46 -12.08
C PRO A 83 12.63 -1.52 -11.92
N THR A 84 13.18 -1.64 -10.71
CA THR A 84 14.15 -2.68 -10.36
C THR A 84 13.43 -4.02 -10.26
N PRO A 85 13.90 -5.10 -10.91
CA PRO A 85 13.25 -6.40 -10.84
C PRO A 85 13.15 -6.93 -9.40
N GLY A 86 11.97 -7.41 -9.00
CA GLY A 86 11.82 -8.13 -7.74
C GLY A 86 12.65 -9.42 -7.69
N SER A 87 12.99 -9.90 -6.49
CA SER A 87 13.66 -11.19 -6.32
C SER A 87 12.68 -12.36 -6.41
N CYS A 88 13.13 -13.52 -6.92
CA CYS A 88 12.30 -14.72 -6.87
C CYS A 88 12.03 -15.18 -5.43
N PRO A 89 10.77 -15.47 -5.06
CA PRO A 89 10.47 -16.13 -3.79
C PRO A 89 10.98 -17.57 -3.80
N LYS A 90 10.87 -18.27 -2.66
CA LYS A 90 11.20 -19.71 -2.63
C LYS A 90 10.30 -20.44 -3.62
N LYS A 91 10.84 -21.52 -4.20
CA LYS A 91 10.13 -22.29 -5.22
C LYS A 91 8.70 -22.66 -4.80
N GLY A 92 7.72 -22.24 -5.58
CA GLY A 92 6.29 -22.48 -5.35
C GLY A 92 5.61 -21.51 -4.39
N GLU A 93 6.35 -20.58 -3.78
CA GLU A 93 5.76 -19.44 -3.06
C GLU A 93 5.40 -18.33 -4.04
N LYS A 94 4.34 -17.59 -3.71
CA LYS A 94 3.93 -16.40 -4.45
C LYS A 94 4.37 -15.16 -3.70
N THR A 95 4.74 -14.13 -4.44
CA THR A 95 5.07 -12.82 -3.88
C THR A 95 4.28 -11.74 -4.61
N ARG A 96 4.04 -10.61 -3.92
CA ARG A 96 3.39 -9.43 -4.46
C ARG A 96 4.36 -8.26 -4.44
N LEU A 97 4.43 -7.55 -5.55
CA LEU A 97 5.10 -6.26 -5.63
C LEU A 97 4.03 -5.17 -5.66
N PHE A 98 4.02 -4.35 -4.63
CA PHE A 98 3.26 -3.11 -4.58
C PHE A 98 4.10 -1.95 -5.12
N GLN A 99 3.54 -0.75 -5.09
CA GLN A 99 4.22 0.48 -5.50
C GLN A 99 4.82 0.41 -6.91
N PRO A 100 3.99 0.20 -7.93
CA PRO A 100 4.46 0.38 -9.30
C PRO A 100 5.12 1.75 -9.48
N GLN A 101 6.04 1.82 -10.43
CA GLN A 101 6.41 3.08 -11.04
C GLN A 101 5.16 3.66 -11.72
N MET A 102 4.72 4.83 -11.27
CA MET A 102 3.51 5.47 -11.80
C MET A 102 3.88 6.64 -12.71
N GLN A 103 3.17 6.74 -13.82
CA GLN A 103 3.24 7.90 -14.71
C GLN A 103 1.84 8.38 -15.03
N THR A 104 1.66 9.69 -15.13
CA THR A 104 0.40 10.36 -15.41
C THR A 104 0.38 10.83 -16.86
N LEU A 105 -0.69 10.50 -17.57
CA LEU A 105 -1.00 10.98 -18.92
C LEU A 105 -2.14 12.00 -18.81
N ILE A 106 -1.93 13.23 -19.30
CA ILE A 106 -2.94 14.28 -19.29
C ILE A 106 -3.50 14.45 -20.70
N LEU A 107 -4.65 13.85 -20.98
CA LEU A 107 -5.19 13.85 -22.33
C LEU A 107 -5.63 15.26 -22.78
N PRO A 108 -5.49 15.57 -24.08
CA PRO A 108 -5.05 14.67 -25.15
C PRO A 108 -3.51 14.54 -25.29
N ASP A 109 -2.71 15.26 -24.50
CA ASP A 109 -1.25 15.24 -24.59
C ASP A 109 -0.68 14.04 -23.81
N THR A 110 -0.37 12.97 -24.53
CA THR A 110 0.23 11.75 -23.96
C THR A 110 1.73 11.65 -24.25
N ASP A 111 2.33 12.62 -24.93
CA ASP A 111 3.72 12.55 -25.40
C ASP A 111 4.72 12.74 -24.25
N LYS A 112 4.25 13.29 -23.12
CA LYS A 112 5.07 13.57 -21.94
C LYS A 112 4.41 13.04 -20.67
N PRO A 113 4.51 11.73 -20.41
CA PRO A 113 4.07 11.16 -19.14
C PRO A 113 4.78 11.85 -17.96
N ILE A 114 4.04 12.19 -16.91
CA ILE A 114 4.56 12.87 -15.73
C ILE A 114 4.72 11.84 -14.61
N PRO A 115 5.91 11.69 -13.99
CA PRO A 115 6.07 10.80 -12.84
C PRO A 115 5.03 11.09 -11.74
N ALA A 116 4.49 10.03 -11.17
CA ALA A 116 3.54 10.08 -10.07
C ALA A 116 3.91 9.05 -9.01
N GLN A 117 3.29 9.18 -7.84
CA GLN A 117 3.47 8.24 -6.73
C GLN A 117 2.17 7.49 -6.43
N ASN A 118 1.08 8.25 -6.38
CA ASN A 118 -0.22 7.75 -5.99
C ASN A 118 -1.08 7.43 -7.21
N PHE A 119 -2.06 6.57 -6.98
CA PHE A 119 -3.09 6.29 -7.97
C PHE A 119 -4.09 7.45 -7.95
N ASP A 120 -4.21 8.17 -9.05
CA ASP A 120 -5.06 9.36 -9.19
C ASP A 120 -5.54 9.47 -10.64
N LEU A 121 -6.77 9.03 -10.87
CA LEU A 121 -7.45 9.13 -12.16
C LEU A 121 -8.64 10.08 -12.06
N ILE A 122 -8.87 10.82 -13.13
CA ILE A 122 -10.06 11.64 -13.30
C ILE A 122 -10.48 11.62 -14.76
N LYS A 123 -11.80 11.54 -14.99
CA LYS A 123 -12.39 11.78 -16.30
C LYS A 123 -13.60 12.67 -16.13
N SER A 124 -13.65 13.70 -16.96
CA SER A 124 -14.70 14.70 -16.96
C SER A 124 -14.86 15.23 -18.38
N ASN A 125 -15.80 16.16 -18.58
CA ASN A 125 -16.01 16.78 -19.88
C ASN A 125 -14.82 17.63 -20.36
N THR A 126 -13.93 18.04 -19.45
CA THR A 126 -12.83 18.97 -19.76
C THR A 126 -11.45 18.42 -19.46
N THR A 127 -11.36 17.39 -18.62
CA THR A 127 -10.09 16.83 -18.13
C THR A 127 -10.19 15.32 -18.13
N GLU A 128 -9.20 14.67 -18.73
CA GLU A 128 -8.99 13.24 -18.60
C GLU A 128 -7.54 12.98 -18.23
N ARG A 129 -7.35 12.36 -17.06
CA ARG A 129 -6.09 11.93 -16.53
C ARG A 129 -6.10 10.42 -16.44
N GLN A 130 -5.15 9.81 -17.14
CA GLN A 130 -4.90 8.39 -17.08
C GLN A 130 -3.54 8.14 -16.41
N GLN A 131 -3.28 6.91 -16.02
CA GLN A 131 -1.97 6.55 -15.48
C GLN A 131 -1.43 5.25 -16.08
N ILE A 132 -0.12 5.18 -16.21
CA ILE A 132 0.62 3.96 -16.48
C ILE A 132 1.18 3.46 -15.15
N ALA A 133 0.97 2.18 -14.84
CA ALA A 133 1.54 1.50 -13.69
C ALA A 133 2.49 0.40 -14.18
N SER A 134 3.76 0.47 -13.79
CA SER A 134 4.79 -0.45 -14.26
C SER A 134 5.53 -1.14 -13.12
N TRP A 135 5.74 -2.44 -13.26
CA TRP A 135 6.55 -3.28 -12.38
C TRP A 135 7.64 -3.98 -13.18
N ALA A 136 8.76 -4.25 -12.53
CA ALA A 136 9.77 -5.15 -13.07
C ALA A 136 9.74 -6.48 -12.33
N LEU A 137 9.71 -7.56 -13.10
CA LEU A 137 9.67 -8.93 -12.60
C LEU A 137 10.99 -9.64 -12.90
N PRO A 138 11.35 -10.66 -12.10
CA PRO A 138 12.48 -11.52 -12.45
C PRO A 138 12.19 -12.29 -13.75
N ALA A 139 13.24 -12.59 -14.52
CA ALA A 139 13.11 -13.30 -15.80
C ALA A 139 12.47 -14.69 -15.64
N GLU A 140 12.58 -15.30 -14.47
CA GLU A 140 12.03 -16.60 -14.14
C GLU A 140 10.56 -16.54 -13.64
N ALA A 141 9.95 -15.36 -13.57
CA ALA A 141 8.59 -15.16 -13.07
C ALA A 141 7.57 -15.99 -13.86
N LYS A 142 6.63 -16.60 -13.12
CA LYS A 142 5.53 -17.43 -13.62
C LYS A 142 4.23 -17.10 -12.89
N ASP A 143 3.12 -17.49 -13.51
CA ASP A 143 1.77 -17.36 -12.95
C ASP A 143 1.44 -15.92 -12.52
N CYS A 144 1.74 -14.97 -13.42
CA CYS A 144 1.61 -13.55 -13.13
C CYS A 144 0.15 -13.10 -13.13
N SER A 145 -0.18 -12.25 -12.16
CA SER A 145 -1.51 -11.67 -12.05
C SER A 145 -1.44 -10.28 -11.46
N VAL A 146 -2.41 -9.44 -11.82
CA VAL A 146 -2.46 -8.05 -11.39
C VAL A 146 -3.75 -7.80 -10.62
N GLY A 147 -3.66 -6.96 -9.61
CA GLY A 147 -4.81 -6.59 -8.79
C GLY A 147 -4.56 -5.35 -7.98
N TRP A 148 -5.46 -5.09 -7.05
CA TRP A 148 -5.38 -3.92 -6.18
C TRP A 148 -5.86 -4.25 -4.76
N SER A 149 -5.35 -3.50 -3.80
CA SER A 149 -5.69 -3.63 -2.39
C SER A 149 -5.91 -2.27 -1.73
N ILE A 150 -6.93 -2.21 -0.87
CA ILE A 150 -7.30 -1.07 -0.04
C ILE A 150 -7.38 -1.57 1.40
N PRO A 151 -6.54 -1.08 2.35
CA PRO A 151 -6.58 -1.52 3.74
C PRO A 151 -7.77 -0.90 4.52
N GLU A 152 -7.93 -1.25 5.80
CA GLU A 152 -9.00 -0.65 6.62
C GLU A 152 -8.79 0.85 6.85
N LYS A 153 -7.57 1.24 7.22
CA LYS A 153 -7.15 2.64 7.33
C LYS A 153 -6.43 3.03 6.05
N ARG A 154 -6.97 3.98 5.30
CA ARG A 154 -6.35 4.46 4.06
C ARG A 154 -6.63 5.93 3.82
N ASN A 155 -5.83 6.51 2.95
CA ASN A 155 -6.11 7.77 2.28
C ASN A 155 -6.64 7.46 0.88
N PHE A 156 -7.96 7.53 0.73
CA PHE A 156 -8.67 7.08 -0.47
C PHE A 156 -9.93 7.91 -0.67
N SER A 157 -10.20 8.26 -1.92
CA SER A 157 -11.47 8.85 -2.32
C SER A 157 -11.86 8.32 -3.69
N ALA A 158 -13.13 8.04 -3.90
CA ALA A 158 -13.67 7.66 -5.19
C ALA A 158 -15.06 8.30 -5.33
N GLY A 159 -15.46 8.59 -6.56
CA GLY A 159 -16.86 8.94 -6.79
C GLY A 159 -17.77 7.72 -6.92
N HIS A 160 -19.00 7.96 -7.34
CA HIS A 160 -20.10 7.00 -7.23
C HIS A 160 -20.03 5.87 -8.25
N THR A 161 -19.31 6.08 -9.34
CA THR A 161 -19.19 5.19 -10.50
C THR A 161 -17.73 4.99 -10.89
N ALA A 162 -16.83 5.01 -9.90
CA ALA A 162 -15.39 4.96 -10.07
C ALA A 162 -14.90 3.59 -10.56
N ARG A 163 -15.21 3.29 -11.83
CA ARG A 163 -14.76 2.09 -12.53
C ARG A 163 -13.59 2.41 -13.42
N VAL A 164 -12.56 1.59 -13.29
CA VAL A 164 -11.28 1.74 -13.94
C VAL A 164 -11.11 0.57 -14.91
N SER A 165 -10.92 0.90 -16.17
CA SER A 165 -10.50 -0.05 -17.20
C SER A 165 -9.00 -0.24 -17.15
N VAL A 166 -8.56 -1.49 -17.27
CA VAL A 166 -7.15 -1.88 -17.21
C VAL A 166 -6.77 -2.50 -18.55
N HIS A 167 -5.75 -1.93 -19.18
CA HIS A 167 -5.24 -2.38 -20.47
C HIS A 167 -3.76 -2.72 -20.35
N ASP A 168 -3.26 -3.65 -21.16
CA ASP A 168 -1.83 -3.80 -21.40
C ASP A 168 -1.33 -2.52 -22.10
N ASN A 169 -0.20 -1.98 -21.66
CA ASN A 169 0.30 -0.72 -22.18
C ASN A 169 0.92 -0.85 -23.58
N ASP A 170 1.40 -2.04 -23.97
CA ASP A 170 2.12 -2.26 -25.23
C ASP A 170 1.17 -2.32 -26.43
N ASP A 171 0.06 -3.05 -26.30
CA ASP A 171 -0.89 -3.30 -27.39
C ASP A 171 -2.29 -2.72 -27.14
N ASN A 172 -2.52 -2.10 -25.97
CA ASN A 172 -3.82 -1.59 -25.52
C ASN A 172 -4.91 -2.66 -25.40
N GLU A 173 -4.56 -3.95 -25.31
CA GLU A 173 -5.52 -5.01 -25.04
C GLU A 173 -6.17 -4.78 -23.67
N ARG A 174 -7.50 -4.89 -23.61
CA ARG A 174 -8.23 -4.78 -22.35
C ARG A 174 -8.08 -6.07 -21.54
N LEU A 175 -7.34 -5.99 -20.44
CA LEU A 175 -7.10 -7.10 -19.52
C LEU A 175 -8.24 -7.30 -18.53
N GLY A 176 -8.88 -6.21 -18.07
CA GLY A 176 -9.91 -6.31 -17.05
C GLY A 176 -10.49 -4.97 -16.60
N GLY A 177 -11.05 -4.96 -15.40
CA GLY A 177 -11.56 -3.76 -14.76
C GLY A 177 -11.48 -3.83 -13.24
N ALA A 178 -11.31 -2.67 -12.61
CA ALA A 178 -11.30 -2.49 -11.17
C ALA A 178 -12.44 -1.55 -10.76
N ASP A 179 -13.24 -1.99 -9.81
CA ASP A 179 -14.39 -1.23 -9.31
C ASP A 179 -14.07 -0.61 -7.94
N PHE A 180 -13.97 0.71 -7.92
CA PHE A 180 -13.76 1.55 -6.74
C PHE A 180 -15.02 2.30 -6.34
N SER A 181 -16.20 1.89 -6.82
CA SER A 181 -17.49 2.52 -6.48
C SER A 181 -17.94 2.13 -5.07
N PHE A 182 -18.97 2.83 -4.54
CA PHE A 182 -19.62 2.53 -3.25
C PHE A 182 -18.72 2.70 -2.02
N TRP A 183 -17.85 3.69 -2.05
CA TRP A 183 -17.08 4.12 -0.89
C TRP A 183 -17.49 5.54 -0.47
N PRO A 184 -17.53 5.82 0.85
CA PRO A 184 -17.03 4.99 1.96
C PRO A 184 -18.00 3.91 2.48
N GLU A 185 -19.13 3.65 1.80
CA GLU A 185 -20.17 2.72 2.28
C GLU A 185 -19.72 1.27 2.40
N THR A 186 -18.67 0.88 1.67
CA THR A 186 -18.03 -0.44 1.78
C THR A 186 -17.09 -0.46 3.00
N PRO A 187 -17.37 -1.22 4.07
CA PRO A 187 -16.49 -1.27 5.23
C PRO A 187 -15.33 -2.26 5.03
N GLY A 188 -14.24 -2.04 5.78
CA GLY A 188 -13.13 -2.98 5.90
C GLY A 188 -12.13 -2.98 4.74
N PRO A 189 -11.08 -3.81 4.83
CA PRO A 189 -10.09 -3.97 3.79
C PRO A 189 -10.67 -4.73 2.59
N ARG A 190 -10.15 -4.42 1.40
CA ARG A 190 -10.54 -5.05 0.14
C ARG A 190 -9.30 -5.36 -0.67
N SER A 191 -9.26 -6.56 -1.25
CA SER A 191 -8.22 -6.96 -2.19
C SER A 191 -8.90 -7.70 -3.32
N ASN A 192 -8.69 -7.26 -4.56
CA ASN A 192 -9.34 -7.86 -5.73
C ASN A 192 -8.30 -8.16 -6.80
N LEU A 193 -8.40 -9.37 -7.35
CA LEU A 193 -7.73 -9.75 -8.58
C LEU A 193 -8.43 -9.05 -9.76
N VAL A 194 -7.64 -8.54 -10.70
CA VAL A 194 -8.17 -7.96 -11.94
C VAL A 194 -8.01 -8.94 -13.09
N ALA A 195 -6.80 -9.44 -13.33
CA ALA A 195 -6.52 -10.32 -14.45
C ALA A 195 -5.28 -11.20 -14.19
N ALA A 196 -5.24 -12.36 -14.83
CA ALA A 196 -3.98 -13.03 -15.12
C ALA A 196 -3.31 -12.31 -16.30
N VAL A 197 -1.99 -12.17 -16.27
CA VAL A 197 -1.21 -11.47 -17.30
C VAL A 197 -0.01 -12.32 -17.70
N ASP A 198 0.53 -12.05 -18.89
CA ASP A 198 1.79 -12.67 -19.30
C ASP A 198 2.93 -12.21 -18.39
N CYS A 199 3.75 -13.17 -17.96
CA CYS A 199 4.97 -12.87 -17.22
C CYS A 199 6.02 -12.29 -18.15
N LYS A 200 6.13 -10.97 -18.14
CA LYS A 200 7.19 -10.20 -18.81
C LYS A 200 8.14 -9.66 -17.71
N GLU A 201 9.41 -9.47 -18.03
CA GLU A 201 10.37 -8.78 -17.14
C GLU A 201 9.91 -7.35 -16.80
N SER A 202 9.01 -6.77 -17.62
CA SER A 202 8.31 -5.53 -17.35
C SER A 202 6.82 -5.73 -17.60
N VAL A 203 6.00 -5.62 -16.56
CA VAL A 203 4.55 -5.58 -16.66
C VAL A 203 4.13 -4.12 -16.60
N SER A 204 3.48 -3.62 -17.64
CA SER A 204 3.04 -2.23 -17.73
C SER A 204 1.57 -2.14 -18.11
N LEU A 205 0.79 -1.43 -17.30
CA LEU A 205 -0.66 -1.33 -17.44
C LEU A 205 -1.08 0.12 -17.67
N ARG A 206 -1.99 0.34 -18.63
CA ARG A 206 -2.67 1.61 -18.81
C ARG A 206 -4.02 1.60 -18.08
N LEU A 207 -4.17 2.53 -17.14
CA LEU A 207 -5.31 2.68 -16.24
C LEU A 207 -6.14 3.91 -16.64
N ALA A 208 -7.43 3.71 -16.90
CA ALA A 208 -8.32 4.77 -17.35
C ALA A 208 -9.73 4.64 -16.77
N MET A 209 -10.34 5.77 -16.41
CA MET A 209 -11.75 5.78 -15.98
C MET A 209 -12.68 5.40 -17.13
N GLU A 210 -13.64 4.51 -16.88
CA GLU A 210 -14.66 4.14 -17.87
C GLU A 210 -15.64 5.29 -18.12
N LEU A 211 -16.10 5.90 -17.02
CA LEU A 211 -17.11 6.96 -16.99
C LEU A 211 -16.51 8.26 -16.42
N ASN A 212 -17.26 9.36 -16.56
CA ASN A 212 -16.90 10.63 -15.95
C ASN A 212 -16.97 10.52 -14.43
N ASP A 213 -15.82 10.33 -13.80
CA ASP A 213 -15.68 10.21 -12.37
C ASP A 213 -14.20 10.35 -11.97
N GLN A 214 -13.86 10.11 -10.71
CA GLN A 214 -12.50 10.14 -10.21
C GLN A 214 -12.22 9.05 -9.16
N VAL A 215 -10.94 8.71 -9.02
CA VAL A 215 -10.44 7.89 -7.92
C VAL A 215 -9.05 8.35 -7.53
N PHE A 216 -8.81 8.40 -6.22
CA PHE A 216 -7.53 8.65 -5.61
C PHE A 216 -7.27 7.56 -4.55
N LEU A 217 -6.07 7.01 -4.56
CA LEU A 217 -5.57 6.09 -3.54
C LEU A 217 -4.09 6.35 -3.30
N GLU A 218 -3.74 6.65 -2.05
CA GLU A 218 -2.35 6.68 -1.62
C GLU A 218 -1.77 5.27 -1.64
N GLN A 219 -0.62 5.09 -2.29
CA GLN A 219 0.01 3.79 -2.47
C GLN A 219 1.20 3.61 -1.54
N ASN A 220 1.33 2.41 -0.96
CA ASN A 220 2.44 2.02 -0.09
C ASN A 220 2.78 0.54 -0.31
N GLU A 221 3.63 -0.03 0.54
CA GLU A 221 4.13 -1.41 0.41
C GLU A 221 3.03 -2.48 0.50
N GLU A 222 1.83 -2.14 0.97
CA GLU A 222 0.68 -3.06 1.10
C GLU A 222 -0.62 -2.49 0.49
N THR A 223 -0.58 -1.29 -0.08
CA THR A 223 -1.76 -0.54 -0.57
C THR A 223 -1.58 -0.08 -2.00
N GLY A 224 -2.64 -0.20 -2.79
CA GLY A 224 -2.65 0.22 -4.20
C GLY A 224 -2.60 -0.96 -5.14
N TRP A 225 -2.06 -0.71 -6.33
CA TRP A 225 -1.89 -1.71 -7.36
C TRP A 225 -0.74 -2.65 -7.02
N TRP A 226 -0.91 -3.92 -7.35
CA TRP A 226 0.11 -4.93 -7.20
C TRP A 226 0.17 -5.88 -8.40
N VAL A 227 1.36 -6.44 -8.60
CA VAL A 227 1.57 -7.64 -9.41
C VAL A 227 1.98 -8.79 -8.50
N GLU A 228 1.34 -9.95 -8.67
CA GLU A 228 1.66 -11.19 -7.99
C GLU A 228 2.30 -12.16 -8.98
N TYR A 229 3.39 -12.81 -8.59
CA TYR A 229 4.05 -13.85 -9.39
C TYR A 229 4.65 -14.95 -8.50
N SER A 230 5.07 -16.04 -9.13
CA SER A 230 5.83 -17.12 -8.52
C SER A 230 7.09 -17.44 -9.31
N CYS A 231 7.98 -18.25 -8.72
CA CYS A 231 9.09 -18.95 -9.35
C CYS A 231 9.09 -20.40 -8.82
#